data_AF-A0A1I3X371-F1
#
_entry.id   AF-A0A1I3X371-F1
#
_cell.length_a   1.000
_cell.length_b   1.000
_cell.length_c   1.000
_cell.angle_alpha   90.00
_cell.angle_beta   90.00
_cell.angle_gamma   90.00
#
_symmetry.space_group_name_H-M   'P 1'
#
loop_
_entity.id
_entity.type
_entity.pdbx_description
1 polymer ?
#
loop_
_entity_poly.entity_id
_entity_poly.type
_entity_poly.pdbx_seq_one_letter_code
_entity_poly.pdbx_strand_id
1 'polypeptide(L)'
;MVFKRREKLKPLEWLAQVFWPRGGWSRAVRYLRHRLHRLPDTPHKIARGVFAGVFVVFTPLFGLHFLLAFLLAKLMRGNVIAALLATFVGNPLTYVPIGVISMTSGHFILGTEFDHHHDRSFVGKFFDAADDLWSNFFALFTDRDANWDGLIRFFHEVFLPYAVGGIIPGIMAGLAAYYLILPMVAAYQHRRRGKLKAKLEELRRKKAAQKKSAVKPSPTHE
;
A
#
# COMPACT_ATOMS: atom_id res chain seq x y z
N MET A 1 0.61 -17.35 -12.11
CA MET A 1 0.14 -16.24 -12.97
C MET A 1 -0.56 -16.85 -14.17
N VAL A 2 -1.84 -16.52 -14.39
CA VAL A 2 -2.75 -17.22 -15.32
C VAL A 2 -2.45 -16.97 -16.81
N PHE A 3 -1.55 -16.04 -17.14
CA PHE A 3 -1.14 -15.76 -18.52
C PHE A 3 0.38 -15.81 -18.66
N LYS A 4 0.86 -16.80 -19.42
CA LYS A 4 2.28 -16.95 -19.80
C LYS A 4 2.59 -15.93 -20.89
N ARG A 5 3.59 -15.06 -20.68
CA ARG A 5 3.99 -14.07 -21.70
C ARG A 5 4.54 -14.77 -22.94
N ARG A 6 4.14 -14.28 -24.12
CA ARG A 6 4.59 -14.78 -25.42
C ARG A 6 6.08 -14.55 -25.65
N GLU A 7 6.61 -13.45 -25.14
CA GLU A 7 8.05 -13.16 -25.08
C GLU A 7 8.52 -13.03 -23.63
N LYS A 8 9.59 -13.75 -23.29
CA LYS A 8 10.23 -13.66 -21.98
C LYS A 8 10.99 -12.33 -21.91
N LEU A 9 10.75 -11.56 -20.84
CA LEU A 9 11.50 -10.33 -20.61
C LEU A 9 12.98 -10.63 -20.39
N LYS A 10 13.86 -9.81 -20.98
CA LYS A 10 15.26 -9.78 -20.58
C LYS A 10 15.35 -9.35 -19.10
N PRO A 11 16.31 -9.85 -18.31
CA PRO A 11 16.44 -9.50 -16.89
C PRO A 11 16.52 -7.98 -16.64
N LEU A 12 17.23 -7.25 -17.50
CA LEU A 12 17.32 -5.79 -17.47
C LEU A 12 15.98 -5.09 -17.71
N GLU A 13 15.18 -5.58 -18.66
CA GLU A 13 13.85 -5.03 -18.91
C GLU A 13 12.85 -5.36 -17.80
N TRP A 14 13.05 -6.51 -17.13
CA TRP A 14 12.29 -6.88 -15.94
C TRP A 14 12.64 -5.98 -14.76
N LEU A 15 13.93 -5.73 -14.52
CA LEU A 15 14.41 -4.82 -13.48
C LEU A 15 13.92 -3.40 -13.74
N ALA A 16 14.06 -2.90 -14.97
CA ALA A 16 13.54 -1.59 -15.37
C ALA A 16 12.02 -1.47 -15.16
N GLN A 17 11.27 -2.57 -15.32
CA GLN A 17 9.83 -2.61 -15.06
C GLN A 17 9.45 -2.56 -13.57
N VAL A 18 10.36 -2.97 -12.67
CA VAL A 18 10.18 -2.84 -11.21
C VAL A 18 10.26 -1.36 -10.80
N PHE A 19 11.22 -0.62 -11.38
CA PHE A 19 11.39 0.81 -11.11
C PHE A 19 10.43 1.69 -11.93
N TRP A 20 10.08 1.27 -13.14
CA TRP A 20 9.22 2.00 -14.08
C TRP A 20 8.27 1.05 -14.82
N PRO A 21 7.03 0.82 -14.33
CA PRO A 21 6.10 -0.07 -15.01
C PRO A 21 5.81 0.46 -16.43
N ARG A 22 5.72 -0.43 -17.43
CA ARG A 22 5.52 -0.07 -18.86
C ARG A 22 4.35 0.88 -19.14
N GLY A 23 3.38 0.93 -18.22
CA GLY A 23 2.22 1.83 -18.28
C GLY A 23 2.40 3.20 -17.62
N GLY A 24 3.56 3.47 -17.02
CA GLY A 24 3.81 4.62 -16.14
C GLY A 24 3.08 4.53 -14.80
N TRP A 25 3.51 5.35 -13.84
CA TRP A 25 2.89 5.49 -12.51
C TRP A 25 1.42 5.89 -12.57
N SER A 26 1.03 6.67 -13.59
CA SER A 26 -0.36 7.13 -13.77
C SER A 26 -1.35 5.98 -13.96
N ARG A 27 -0.98 4.91 -14.68
CA ARG A 27 -1.83 3.73 -14.85
C ARG A 27 -1.91 2.90 -13.57
N ALA A 28 -0.79 2.74 -12.85
CA ALA A 28 -0.77 2.04 -11.57
C ALA A 28 -1.66 2.74 -10.53
N VAL A 29 -1.52 4.06 -10.38
CA VAL A 29 -2.37 4.88 -9.50
C VAL A 29 -3.84 4.80 -9.90
N ARG A 30 -4.14 4.87 -11.21
CA ARG A 30 -5.52 4.75 -11.72
C ARG A 30 -6.12 3.38 -11.41
N TYR A 31 -5.35 2.32 -11.59
CA TYR A 31 -5.76 0.95 -11.25
C TYR A 31 -6.01 0.80 -9.74
N LEU A 32 -5.08 1.28 -8.91
CA LEU A 32 -5.17 1.23 -7.46
C LEU A 32 -6.40 1.98 -6.96
N ARG A 33 -6.60 3.22 -7.43
CA ARG A 33 -7.79 4.04 -7.16
C ARG A 33 -9.06 3.30 -7.55
N HIS A 34 -9.12 2.75 -8.75
CA HIS A 34 -10.29 2.02 -9.23
C HIS A 34 -10.58 0.77 -8.39
N ARG A 35 -9.54 0.05 -7.94
CA ARG A 35 -9.69 -1.13 -7.09
C ARG A 35 -10.13 -0.76 -5.68
N LEU A 36 -9.52 0.26 -5.07
CA LEU A 36 -9.90 0.78 -3.75
C LEU A 36 -11.37 1.20 -3.70
N HIS A 37 -11.85 1.91 -4.73
CA HIS A 37 -13.24 2.35 -4.81
C HIS A 37 -14.26 1.19 -4.86
N ARG A 38 -13.86 0.03 -5.38
CA ARG A 38 -14.74 -1.14 -5.52
C ARG A 38 -14.72 -2.08 -4.32
N LEU A 39 -13.91 -1.81 -3.29
CA LEU A 39 -13.83 -2.67 -2.12
C LEU A 39 -15.18 -2.73 -1.39
N PRO A 40 -15.66 -3.94 -1.01
CA PRO A 40 -16.94 -4.13 -0.34
C PRO A 40 -16.82 -3.84 1.17
N ASP A 41 -16.56 -2.59 1.54
CA ASP A 41 -16.49 -2.18 2.95
C ASP A 41 -16.91 -0.72 3.13
N THR A 42 -17.10 -0.27 4.37
CA THR A 42 -17.48 1.13 4.63
C THR A 42 -16.34 2.09 4.28
N PRO A 43 -16.63 3.33 3.82
CA PRO A 43 -15.60 4.30 3.44
C PRO A 43 -14.57 4.56 4.56
N HIS A 44 -15.04 4.68 5.81
CA HIS A 44 -14.17 4.88 6.98
C HIS A 44 -13.27 3.66 7.26
N LYS A 45 -13.75 2.43 7.04
CA LYS A 45 -12.94 1.22 7.21
C LYS A 45 -11.87 1.11 6.12
N ILE A 46 -12.20 1.47 4.88
CA ILE A 46 -11.23 1.56 3.78
C ILE A 46 -10.19 2.64 4.07
N ALA A 47 -10.61 3.84 4.48
CA ALA A 47 -9.71 4.95 4.82
C ALA A 47 -8.76 4.61 5.96
N ARG A 48 -9.23 3.95 7.04
CA ARG A 48 -8.34 3.43 8.11
C ARG A 48 -7.34 2.41 7.61
N GLY A 49 -7.75 1.55 6.67
CA GLY A 49 -6.84 0.62 6.00
C GLY A 49 -5.75 1.37 5.23
N VAL A 50 -6.13 2.36 4.42
CA VAL A 50 -5.16 3.19 3.70
C VAL A 50 -4.21 3.92 4.65
N PHE A 51 -4.72 4.53 5.73
CA PHE A 51 -3.89 5.13 6.77
C PHE A 51 -2.82 4.15 7.25
N ALA A 52 -3.22 2.94 7.64
CA ALA A 52 -2.30 1.93 8.16
C ALA A 52 -1.23 1.56 7.12
N GLY A 53 -1.61 1.35 5.86
CA GLY A 53 -0.66 1.01 4.81
C GLY A 53 0.32 2.15 4.47
N VAL A 54 -0.15 3.40 4.43
CA VAL A 54 0.72 4.57 4.19
C VAL A 54 1.66 4.79 5.36
N PHE A 55 1.16 4.74 6.61
CA PHE A 55 1.99 4.87 7.81
C PHE A 55 3.14 3.86 7.81
N VAL A 56 2.86 2.61 7.44
CA VAL A 56 3.86 1.55 7.43
C VAL A 56 5.01 1.83 6.46
N VAL A 57 4.79 2.54 5.35
CA VAL A 57 5.86 2.93 4.41
C VAL A 57 6.94 3.80 5.08
N PHE A 58 6.59 4.52 6.14
CA PHE A 58 7.52 5.34 6.93
C PHE A 58 8.25 4.55 8.03
N THR A 59 8.06 3.23 8.10
CA THR A 59 8.81 2.36 9.04
C THR A 59 10.04 1.74 8.34
N PRO A 60 11.14 1.47 9.06
CA PRO A 60 12.34 0.88 8.48
C PRO A 60 12.21 -0.63 8.20
N LEU A 61 11.00 -1.19 8.28
CA LEU A 61 10.72 -2.62 8.24
C LEU A 61 10.53 -3.12 6.79
N PHE A 62 11.50 -2.84 5.93
CA PHE A 62 11.50 -3.23 4.51
C PHE A 62 11.28 -4.74 4.33
N GLY A 63 10.33 -5.09 3.46
CA GLY A 63 9.90 -6.48 3.26
C GLY A 63 8.81 -6.94 4.24
N LEU A 64 8.79 -6.42 5.47
CA LEU A 64 7.75 -6.70 6.47
C LEU A 64 6.56 -5.73 6.42
N HIS A 65 6.59 -4.73 5.52
CA HIS A 65 5.50 -3.76 5.33
C HIS A 65 4.12 -4.41 5.16
N PHE A 66 4.02 -5.51 4.40
CA PHE A 66 2.72 -6.18 4.21
C PHE A 66 2.19 -6.79 5.51
N LEU A 67 3.07 -7.41 6.31
CA LEU A 67 2.68 -7.99 7.60
C LEU A 67 2.30 -6.89 8.58
N LEU A 68 3.10 -5.84 8.69
CA LEU A 68 2.79 -4.73 9.59
C LEU A 68 1.52 -3.99 9.17
N ALA A 69 1.31 -3.76 7.87
CA ALA A 69 0.07 -3.17 7.35
C ALA A 69 -1.15 -4.05 7.63
N PHE A 70 -1.01 -5.38 7.52
CA PHE A 70 -2.05 -6.33 7.90
C PHE A 70 -2.40 -6.20 9.40
N LEU A 71 -1.38 -6.23 10.27
CA LEU A 71 -1.55 -6.18 11.72
C LEU A 71 -2.17 -4.85 12.16
N LEU A 72 -1.64 -3.72 11.68
CA LEU A 72 -2.18 -2.40 11.99
C LEU A 72 -3.59 -2.21 11.44
N ALA A 73 -3.88 -2.68 10.22
CA ALA A 73 -5.25 -2.64 9.70
C ALA A 73 -6.21 -3.44 10.58
N LYS A 74 -5.81 -4.62 11.08
CA LYS A 74 -6.62 -5.42 11.99
C LYS A 74 -6.83 -4.71 13.33
N LEU A 75 -5.76 -4.16 13.92
CA LEU A 75 -5.79 -3.42 15.18
C LEU A 75 -6.71 -2.19 15.10
N MET A 76 -6.59 -1.41 14.02
CA MET A 76 -7.42 -0.22 13.78
C MET A 76 -8.84 -0.55 13.29
N ARG A 77 -9.19 -1.84 13.15
CA ARG A 77 -10.44 -2.31 12.54
C ARG A 77 -10.66 -1.75 11.12
N GLY A 78 -9.57 -1.51 10.39
CA GLY A 78 -9.52 -1.07 9.00
C GLY A 78 -9.74 -2.20 7.99
N ASN A 79 -9.76 -1.85 6.71
CA ASN A 79 -9.81 -2.83 5.62
C ASN A 79 -8.38 -3.30 5.30
N VAL A 80 -8.10 -4.57 5.53
CA VAL A 80 -6.79 -5.18 5.30
C VAL A 80 -6.35 -5.04 3.84
N ILE A 81 -7.24 -5.29 2.88
CA ILE A 81 -6.91 -5.18 1.45
C ILE A 81 -6.51 -3.74 1.12
N ALA A 82 -7.23 -2.74 1.64
CA ALA A 82 -6.89 -1.33 1.45
C ALA A 82 -5.51 -0.99 2.04
N ALA A 83 -5.15 -1.56 3.19
CA ALA A 83 -3.82 -1.38 3.78
C ALA A 83 -2.71 -1.99 2.94
N LEU A 84 -2.86 -3.24 2.51
CA LEU A 84 -1.90 -3.91 1.61
C LEU A 84 -1.80 -3.21 0.25
N LEU A 85 -2.87 -2.56 -0.21
CA LEU A 85 -2.83 -1.76 -1.43
C LEU A 85 -2.11 -0.42 -1.21
N ALA A 86 -2.24 0.16 -0.02
CA ALA A 86 -1.59 1.42 0.34
C ALA A 86 -0.09 1.27 0.58
N THR A 87 0.43 0.08 0.90
CA THR A 87 1.89 -0.15 0.98
C THR A 87 2.60 0.06 -0.37
N PHE A 88 1.90 -0.08 -1.50
CA PHE A 88 2.46 0.22 -2.82
C PHE A 88 2.73 1.71 -3.08
N VAL A 89 2.34 2.59 -2.14
CA VAL A 89 2.86 3.96 -2.11
C VAL A 89 4.38 3.93 -1.93
N GLY A 90 4.89 2.97 -1.14
CA GLY A 90 6.31 2.69 -1.01
C GLY A 90 6.87 1.99 -2.25
N ASN A 91 7.73 2.71 -2.96
CA ASN A 91 8.52 2.22 -4.09
C ASN A 91 9.94 2.81 -4.03
N PRO A 92 10.91 2.28 -4.80
CA PRO A 92 12.30 2.74 -4.72
C PRO A 92 12.48 4.25 -4.87
N LEU A 93 11.65 4.90 -5.70
CA LEU A 93 11.70 6.35 -5.89
C LEU A 93 11.15 7.11 -4.66
N THR A 94 10.09 6.63 -4.03
CA THR A 94 9.53 7.28 -2.83
C THR A 94 10.31 6.97 -1.56
N TYR A 95 11.04 5.85 -1.50
CA TYR A 95 11.81 5.49 -0.31
C TYR A 95 12.98 6.43 -0.06
N VAL A 96 13.57 7.03 -1.09
CA VAL A 96 14.64 8.03 -0.93
C VAL A 96 14.16 9.25 -0.14
N PRO A 97 13.13 10.01 -0.58
CA PRO A 97 12.65 11.16 0.19
C PRO A 97 12.05 10.77 1.54
N ILE A 98 11.36 9.64 1.63
CA ILE A 98 10.82 9.14 2.91
C ILE A 98 11.94 8.84 3.89
N GLY A 99 13.04 8.24 3.42
CA GLY A 99 14.20 7.93 4.24
C GLY A 99 14.92 9.19 4.72
N VAL A 100 15.13 10.18 3.83
CA VAL A 100 15.72 11.46 4.23
C VAL A 100 14.88 12.15 5.30
N ILE A 101 13.56 12.25 5.10
CA ILE A 101 12.65 12.90 6.06
C ILE A 101 12.64 12.13 7.39
N SER A 102 12.56 10.81 7.36
CA SER A 102 12.50 9.97 8.57
C SER A 102 13.82 10.02 9.34
N MET A 103 14.95 9.93 8.65
CA MET A 103 16.28 10.02 9.28
C MET A 103 16.54 11.40 9.87
N THR A 104 16.25 12.47 9.12
CA THR A 104 16.43 13.86 9.60
C THR A 104 15.55 14.13 10.81
N SER A 105 14.27 13.74 10.74
CA SER A 105 13.34 13.88 11.87
C SER A 105 13.79 13.06 13.07
N GLY A 106 14.33 11.86 12.83
CA GLY A 106 14.80 10.94 13.86
C GLY A 106 16.00 11.47 14.63
N HIS A 107 17.02 11.91 13.91
CA HIS A 107 18.21 12.52 14.49
C HIS A 107 17.87 13.81 15.25
N PHE A 108 16.96 14.63 14.70
CA PHE A 108 16.43 15.79 15.40
C PHE A 108 15.74 15.42 16.73
N ILE A 109 14.91 14.37 16.76
CA ILE A 109 14.23 13.91 17.98
C ILE A 109 15.21 13.29 18.99
N LEU A 110 16.22 12.55 18.50
CA LEU A 110 17.20 11.86 19.34
C LEU A 110 18.33 12.79 19.82
N GLY A 111 18.42 14.01 19.30
CA GLY A 111 19.50 14.95 19.61
C GLY A 111 20.87 14.50 19.06
N THR A 112 20.87 13.69 18.01
CA THR A 112 22.09 13.21 17.33
C THR A 112 22.28 13.95 16.01
N GLU A 113 23.52 14.04 15.52
CA GLU A 113 23.80 14.67 14.23
C GLU A 113 23.57 13.68 13.08
N PHE A 114 22.82 14.11 12.06
CA PHE A 114 22.68 13.36 10.82
C PHE A 114 23.75 13.85 9.84
N ASP A 115 24.90 13.20 9.78
CA ASP A 115 25.97 13.58 8.84
C ASP A 115 25.61 13.17 7.41
N HIS A 116 25.10 14.13 6.64
CA HIS A 116 24.77 13.95 5.22
C HIS A 116 25.99 13.71 4.32
N HIS A 117 27.22 13.99 4.79
CA HIS A 117 28.42 14.08 3.95
C HIS A 117 29.38 12.89 4.11
N HIS A 118 29.38 12.17 5.24
CA HIS A 118 30.27 11.02 5.48
C HIS A 118 29.60 9.65 5.44
N ASP A 119 28.27 9.59 5.49
CA ASP A 119 27.56 8.33 5.45
C ASP A 119 27.52 7.77 4.02
N ARG A 120 28.04 6.55 3.83
CA ARG A 120 27.74 5.72 2.65
C ARG A 120 26.25 5.84 2.34
N SER A 121 25.88 5.83 1.05
CA SER A 121 24.47 6.02 0.64
C SER A 121 23.55 5.23 1.56
N PHE A 122 22.47 5.85 2.05
CA PHE A 122 21.47 5.22 2.93
C PHE A 122 21.13 3.77 2.53
N VAL A 123 21.07 3.52 1.22
CA VAL A 123 20.84 2.21 0.61
C VAL A 123 21.98 1.21 0.87
N GLY A 124 23.23 1.67 0.83
CA GLY A 124 24.42 0.90 1.17
C GLY A 124 24.43 0.38 2.60
N LYS A 125 24.08 1.22 3.60
CA LYS A 125 23.97 0.76 5.01
C LYS A 125 22.91 -0.34 5.18
N PHE A 126 21.82 -0.28 4.41
CA PHE A 126 20.81 -1.35 4.38
C PHE A 126 21.30 -2.64 3.73
N PHE A 127 22.10 -2.55 2.66
CA PHE A 127 22.70 -3.73 2.03
C PHE A 127 23.77 -4.37 2.91
N ASP A 128 24.63 -3.57 3.53
CA ASP A 128 25.65 -4.02 4.47
C ASP A 128 24.99 -4.79 5.63
N ALA A 129 23.93 -4.23 6.24
CA ALA A 129 23.17 -4.91 7.30
C ALA A 129 22.46 -6.19 6.83
N ALA A 130 22.00 -6.25 5.58
CA ALA A 130 21.40 -7.46 5.02
C ALA A 130 22.44 -8.57 4.79
N ASP A 131 23.66 -8.21 4.35
CA ASP A 131 24.78 -9.14 4.19
C ASP A 131 25.27 -9.64 5.56
N ASP A 132 25.34 -8.76 6.56
CA ASP A 132 25.65 -9.12 7.95
C ASP A 132 24.59 -10.09 8.52
N LEU A 133 23.29 -9.84 8.29
CA LEU A 133 22.24 -10.78 8.71
C LEU A 133 22.37 -12.14 8.02
N TRP A 134 22.68 -12.15 6.73
CA TRP A 134 22.78 -13.37 5.94
C TRP A 134 24.01 -14.20 6.34
N SER A 135 25.16 -13.54 6.51
CA SER A 135 26.40 -14.19 6.95
C SER A 135 26.28 -14.78 8.35
N ASN A 136 25.66 -14.06 9.30
CA ASN A 136 25.39 -14.56 10.64
C ASN A 136 24.40 -15.73 10.66
N PHE A 137 23.38 -15.71 9.80
CA PHE A 137 22.47 -16.84 9.68
C PHE A 137 23.18 -18.12 9.22
N PHE A 138 24.11 -18.04 8.25
CA PHE A 138 24.90 -19.20 7.81
C PHE A 138 26.01 -19.59 8.80
N ALA A 139 26.50 -18.66 9.60
CA ALA A 139 27.42 -18.96 10.70
C ALA A 139 26.78 -19.92 11.72
N LEU A 140 25.45 -19.93 11.89
CA LEU A 140 24.75 -20.93 12.71
C LEU A 140 24.83 -22.37 12.17
N PHE A 141 25.18 -22.55 10.89
CA PHE A 141 25.28 -23.84 10.22
C PHE A 141 26.72 -24.17 9.78
N THR A 142 27.69 -23.34 10.12
CA THR A 142 29.11 -23.47 9.76
C THR A 142 29.96 -23.30 11.02
N ASP A 143 31.22 -23.76 11.04
CA ASP A 143 32.14 -23.54 12.16
C ASP A 143 32.66 -22.08 12.27
N ARG A 144 31.91 -21.08 11.79
CA ARG A 144 32.30 -19.66 11.88
C ARG A 144 31.61 -19.01 13.07
N ASP A 145 32.32 -18.13 13.78
CA ASP A 145 31.72 -17.31 14.82
C ASP A 145 30.77 -16.27 14.24
N ALA A 146 29.58 -16.13 14.84
CA ALA A 146 28.63 -15.08 14.49
C ALA A 146 29.11 -13.72 15.04
N ASN A 147 29.21 -12.71 14.17
CA ASN A 147 29.57 -11.34 14.53
C ASN A 147 28.37 -10.40 14.35
N TRP A 148 27.83 -9.92 15.47
CA TRP A 148 26.64 -9.07 15.51
C TRP A 148 26.95 -7.57 15.52
N ASP A 149 28.22 -7.16 15.52
CA ASP A 149 28.62 -5.75 15.70
C ASP A 149 28.09 -4.85 14.58
N GLY A 150 28.07 -5.36 13.34
CA GLY A 150 27.50 -4.64 12.20
C GLY A 150 26.00 -4.39 12.35
N LEU A 151 25.26 -5.40 12.80
CA LEU A 151 23.81 -5.28 13.03
C LEU A 151 23.49 -4.33 14.19
N ILE A 152 24.29 -4.35 15.26
CA ILE A 152 24.12 -3.43 16.39
C ILE A 152 24.37 -1.98 15.94
N ARG A 153 25.42 -1.73 15.14
CA ARG A 153 25.67 -0.40 14.56
C ARG A 153 24.53 0.04 13.67
N PHE A 154 24.08 -0.83 12.76
CA PHE A 154 22.91 -0.54 11.92
C PHE A 154 21.67 -0.21 12.75
N PHE A 155 21.43 -0.93 13.85
CA PHE A 155 20.30 -0.66 14.71
C PHE A 155 20.33 0.76 15.29
N HIS A 156 21.48 1.21 15.79
CA HIS A 156 21.62 2.51 16.43
C HIS A 156 21.77 3.67 15.43
N GLU A 157 22.46 3.46 14.31
CA GLU A 157 22.73 4.50 13.32
C GLU A 157 21.58 4.69 12.32
N VAL A 158 20.84 3.62 12.00
CA VAL A 158 19.84 3.64 10.93
C VAL A 158 18.47 3.26 11.44
N PHE A 159 18.32 2.08 12.03
CA PHE A 159 17.00 1.55 12.37
C PHE A 159 16.28 2.44 13.40
N LEU A 160 16.93 2.77 14.51
CA LEU A 160 16.34 3.52 15.61
C LEU A 160 16.01 4.96 15.22
N PRO A 161 16.93 5.76 14.62
CA PRO A 161 16.59 7.10 14.15
C PRO A 161 15.47 7.07 13.12
N TYR A 162 15.51 6.15 12.15
CA TYR A 162 14.44 6.02 11.16
C TYR A 162 13.11 5.66 11.80
N ALA A 163 13.08 4.67 12.72
CA ALA A 163 11.86 4.22 13.37
C ALA A 163 11.20 5.34 14.17
N VAL A 164 11.98 6.10 14.94
CA VAL A 164 11.47 7.22 15.73
C VAL A 164 11.04 8.38 14.83
N GLY A 165 11.91 8.76 13.89
CA GLY A 165 11.67 9.89 13.00
C GLY A 165 10.58 9.65 11.96
N GLY A 166 10.29 8.39 11.62
CA GLY A 166 9.21 8.01 10.72
C GLY A 166 7.81 8.12 11.33
N ILE A 167 7.69 8.20 12.67
CA ILE A 167 6.39 8.23 13.35
C ILE A 167 5.59 9.47 12.98
N ILE A 168 6.16 10.67 13.16
CA ILE A 168 5.44 11.93 12.93
C ILE A 168 5.09 12.12 11.44
N PRO A 169 6.05 12.03 10.49
CA PRO A 169 5.76 12.12 9.06
C PRO A 169 4.81 11.02 8.60
N GLY A 170 4.94 9.81 9.13
CA GLY A 170 4.05 8.68 8.84
C GLY A 170 2.62 8.92 9.29
N ILE A 171 2.40 9.46 10.49
CA ILE A 171 1.07 9.83 10.98
C ILE A 171 0.49 10.95 10.11
N MET A 172 1.27 11.99 9.81
CA MET A 172 0.80 13.09 8.97
C MET A 172 0.41 12.62 7.56
N ALA A 173 1.27 11.84 6.90
CA ALA A 173 1.00 11.27 5.59
C ALA A 173 -0.18 10.29 5.61
N GLY A 174 -0.28 9.45 6.65
CA GLY A 174 -1.41 8.57 6.87
C GLY A 174 -2.71 9.33 7.02
N LEU A 175 -2.75 10.39 7.84
CA LEU A 175 -3.93 11.23 8.04
C LEU A 175 -4.32 11.95 6.74
N ALA A 176 -3.35 12.51 6.02
CA ALA A 176 -3.59 13.11 4.72
C ALA A 176 -4.23 12.10 3.75
N ALA A 177 -3.70 10.87 3.68
CA ALA A 177 -4.25 9.81 2.85
C ALA A 177 -5.64 9.37 3.31
N TYR A 178 -5.90 9.32 4.63
CA TYR A 178 -7.20 9.02 5.20
C TYR A 178 -8.25 10.02 4.74
N TYR A 179 -7.99 11.32 4.94
CA TYR A 179 -8.93 12.39 4.61
C TYR A 179 -9.10 12.57 3.09
N LEU A 180 -8.10 12.20 2.30
CA LEU A 180 -8.21 12.20 0.84
C LEU A 180 -9.06 11.03 0.33
N ILE A 181 -8.86 9.82 0.85
CA ILE A 181 -9.56 8.62 0.36
C ILE A 181 -11.00 8.53 0.84
N LEU A 182 -11.31 9.01 2.05
CA LEU A 182 -12.65 8.95 2.63
C LEU A 182 -13.74 9.55 1.70
N PRO A 183 -13.66 10.82 1.28
CA PRO A 183 -14.67 11.43 0.41
C PRO A 183 -14.69 10.78 -0.99
N MET A 184 -13.52 10.36 -1.51
CA MET A 184 -13.42 9.72 -2.82
C MET A 184 -14.18 8.38 -2.87
N VAL A 185 -14.00 7.54 -1.86
CA VAL A 185 -14.69 6.25 -1.74
C VAL A 185 -16.17 6.46 -1.43
N ALA A 186 -16.51 7.38 -0.52
CA ALA A 186 -17.89 7.70 -0.20
C ALA A 186 -18.68 8.15 -1.44
N ALA A 187 -18.16 9.14 -2.18
CA ALA A 187 -18.79 9.63 -3.40
C ALA A 187 -18.99 8.52 -4.44
N TYR A 188 -18.00 7.64 -4.62
CA TYR A 188 -18.12 6.50 -5.52
C TYR A 188 -19.23 5.52 -5.09
N GLN A 189 -19.27 5.16 -3.80
CA GLN A 189 -20.29 4.25 -3.27
C GLN A 189 -21.70 4.84 -3.35
N HIS A 190 -21.87 6.14 -3.06
CA HIS A 190 -23.14 6.85 -3.23
C HIS A 190 -23.61 6.81 -4.69
N ARG A 191 -22.74 7.14 -5.65
CA ARG A 191 -23.05 7.07 -7.09
C ARG A 191 -23.42 5.65 -7.53
N ARG A 192 -22.71 4.63 -7.05
CA ARG A 192 -23.00 3.23 -7.38
C ARG A 192 -24.35 2.77 -6.80
N ARG A 193 -24.65 3.13 -5.55
CA ARG A 193 -25.93 2.81 -4.91
C ARG A 193 -27.10 3.47 -5.63
N GLY A 194 -26.95 4.73 -6.06
CA GLY A 194 -27.96 5.43 -6.87
C GLY A 194 -28.26 4.73 -8.19
N LYS A 195 -27.22 4.36 -8.95
CA LYS A 195 -27.38 3.60 -10.21
C LYS A 195 -28.04 2.24 -10.00
N LEU A 196 -27.70 1.55 -8.91
CA LEU A 196 -28.30 0.25 -8.59
C LEU A 196 -29.79 0.38 -8.24
N LYS A 197 -30.17 1.40 -7.46
CA LYS A 197 -31.58 1.69 -7.14
C LYS A 197 -32.39 2.01 -8.39
N ALA A 198 -31.88 2.91 -9.25
CA ALA A 198 -32.55 3.26 -10.51
C ALA A 198 -32.77 2.04 -11.42
N LYS A 199 -31.76 1.17 -11.54
CA LYS A 199 -31.88 -0.07 -12.33
C LYS A 199 -32.89 -1.06 -11.73
N LEU A 200 -32.95 -1.16 -10.41
CA LEU A 200 -33.94 -2.00 -9.72
C LEU A 200 -35.38 -1.48 -9.96
N GLU A 201 -35.59 -0.17 -9.89
CA GLU A 201 -36.87 0.47 -10.17
C GLU A 201 -37.31 0.29 -11.62
N GLU A 202 -36.39 0.42 -12.57
CA GLU A 202 -36.65 0.13 -14.00
C GLU A 202 -37.12 -1.32 -14.21
N LEU A 203 -36.44 -2.29 -13.61
CA LEU A 203 -36.82 -3.70 -13.68
C LEU A 203 -38.19 -3.97 -13.04
N ARG A 204 -38.50 -3.31 -11.91
CA ARG A 204 -39.82 -3.38 -11.26
C ARG A 204 -40.93 -2.82 -12.16
N ARG A 205 -40.70 -1.67 -12.80
CA ARG A 205 -41.64 -1.06 -13.76
C ARG A 205 -41.90 -1.95 -14.97
N LYS A 206 -40.84 -2.53 -15.55
CA LYS A 206 -40.94 -3.49 -16.67
C LYS A 206 -41.77 -4.72 -16.31
N LYS A 207 -41.53 -5.32 -15.14
CA LYS A 207 -42.32 -6.46 -14.64
C LYS A 207 -43.80 -6.08 -14.40
N ALA A 208 -44.06 -4.90 -13.86
CA ALA A 208 -45.44 -4.42 -13.65
C ALA A 208 -46.18 -4.19 -14.97
N ALA A 209 -45.50 -3.64 -15.99
CA ALA A 209 -46.06 -3.46 -17.33
C ALA A 209 -46.37 -4.80 -18.01
N GLN A 210 -45.46 -5.77 -17.93
CA GLN A 210 -45.66 -7.13 -18.45
C GLN A 210 -46.84 -7.85 -17.78
N LYS A 211 -46.99 -7.68 -16.46
CA LYS A 211 -48.14 -8.25 -15.73
C LYS A 211 -49.46 -7.60 -16.15
N LYS A 212 -49.47 -6.29 -16.42
CA LYS A 212 -50.67 -5.60 -16.94
C LYS A 212 -51.03 -6.01 -18.37
N SER A 213 -50.04 -6.21 -19.25
CA SER A 213 -50.30 -6.70 -20.61
C SER A 213 -50.76 -8.15 -20.67
N ALA A 214 -50.31 -9.00 -19.73
CA ALA A 214 -50.75 -10.39 -19.64
C ALA A 214 -52.18 -10.56 -19.07
N VAL A 215 -52.73 -9.53 -18.41
CA VAL A 215 -54.05 -9.55 -17.76
C VAL A 215 -55.17 -8.94 -18.64
N LYS A 216 -54.85 -8.19 -19.71
CA LYS A 216 -55.87 -7.76 -20.69
C LYS A 216 -56.27 -8.97 -21.56
N PRO A 217 -57.52 -9.48 -21.47
CA PRO A 217 -58.00 -10.49 -22.41
C PRO A 217 -58.11 -9.87 -23.80
N SER A 218 -57.92 -10.68 -24.85
CA SER A 218 -58.25 -10.29 -26.22
C SER A 218 -59.69 -9.77 -26.26
N PRO A 219 -59.98 -8.63 -26.91
CA PRO A 219 -61.37 -8.25 -27.16
C PRO A 219 -61.98 -9.39 -27.98
N THR A 220 -62.99 -10.06 -27.40
CA THR A 220 -63.85 -10.99 -28.10
C THR A 220 -64.49 -10.22 -29.26
N HIS A 221 -64.07 -10.55 -30.48
CA HIS A 221 -64.77 -10.14 -31.68
C HIS A 221 -66.08 -10.94 -31.74
N GLU A 222 -67.20 -10.29 -31.42
CA GLU A 222 -68.53 -10.67 -31.88
C GLU A 222 -68.83 -9.99 -33.21
#